data_AF-A0A6L3VYM0-F1
#
_entry.id   AF-A0A6L3VYM0-F1
#
_cell.length_a   1.000
_cell.length_b   1.000
_cell.length_c   1.000
_cell.angle_alpha   90.00
_cell.angle_beta   90.00
_cell.angle_gamma   90.00
#
_symmetry.space_group_name_H-M   'P 1'
#
loop_
_entity.id
_entity.type
_entity.pdbx_description
1 polymer ?
#
loop_
_entity_poly.entity_id
_entity_poly.type
_entity_poly.pdbx_seq_one_letter_code
_entity_poly.pdbx_strand_id
1 'polypeptide(L)'
;MKIIGEDAAYRLAGPGTQRFVAGGVQVLMEPDGTAVLITEAPERLEHPWQAREVVLPWQPVAFDEHTGLLLENFDDLRCRVLLWMPGGLADLGWGRGSLRSTHPLPGRAAVVVLDGPVDWEELDLQRSLLVPVAEPAPVGWLEHALTDRRRALWQFVAGWFPRRLRPAWRPEFQAPPQIAVPPVLADFYRLAHHHPDLLGRRFHGGFLYPSAELEVDQSGRIRLGRDGDHGPGWRLVPEGDDPPVLAVQHEEIRDDRDGWLSGIHQRAPWREREPLSGFLLQFALYAAAAHGPYRGVASTLSRRQALALVGGWQRVPLQPLPAEREPVTFAVAPGRIACLYPGPPEHSAPDIDDCWVSVAATHPGLLNPLDIDWHTFTG
;
A
#
# COMPACT_ATOMS: atom_id res chain seq x y z
N MET A 1 -15.53 -20.06 9.15
CA MET A 1 -14.10 -19.81 9.42
C MET A 1 -13.86 -19.71 10.93
N LYS A 2 -12.78 -20.30 11.47
CA LYS A 2 -12.50 -20.33 12.92
C LYS A 2 -11.40 -19.31 13.28
N ILE A 3 -11.64 -18.49 14.31
CA ILE A 3 -10.63 -17.61 14.91
C ILE A 3 -9.96 -18.37 16.07
N ILE A 4 -8.64 -18.38 16.08
CA ILE A 4 -7.81 -19.04 17.11
C ILE A 4 -6.87 -18.02 17.77
N GLY A 5 -6.45 -18.27 19.03
CA GLY A 5 -5.44 -17.46 19.69
C GLY A 5 -4.02 -17.76 19.20
N GLU A 6 -3.07 -16.84 19.47
CA GLU A 6 -1.65 -17.02 19.12
C GLU A 6 -1.10 -18.36 19.64
N ASP A 7 -1.35 -18.70 20.91
CA ASP A 7 -0.90 -19.97 21.52
C ASP A 7 -1.45 -21.20 20.80
N ALA A 8 -2.66 -21.11 20.25
CA ALA A 8 -3.25 -22.19 19.48
C ALA A 8 -2.57 -22.32 18.11
N ALA A 9 -2.21 -21.20 17.47
CA ALA A 9 -1.43 -21.21 16.22
C ALA A 9 -0.04 -21.80 16.41
N TYR A 10 0.67 -21.47 17.50
CA TYR A 10 1.96 -22.08 17.80
C TYR A 10 1.85 -23.57 18.08
N ARG A 11 0.77 -24.03 18.72
CA ARG A 11 0.51 -25.46 18.89
C ARG A 11 0.22 -26.19 17.59
N LEU A 12 -0.29 -25.51 16.55
CA LEU A 12 -0.52 -26.12 15.25
C LEU A 12 0.78 -26.52 14.55
N ALA A 13 1.89 -25.81 14.81
CA ALA A 13 3.18 -26.07 14.18
C ALA A 13 3.99 -27.21 14.85
N GLY A 14 3.48 -27.79 15.94
CA GLY A 14 4.13 -28.89 16.65
C GLY A 14 5.36 -28.51 17.50
N PRO A 15 5.97 -29.48 18.20
CA PRO A 15 7.24 -29.28 18.91
C PRO A 15 8.43 -29.33 17.95
N GLY A 16 9.44 -28.47 18.16
CA GLY A 16 10.67 -28.45 17.34
C GLY A 16 10.57 -27.59 16.08
N THR A 17 9.50 -26.82 15.93
CA THR A 17 9.33 -25.84 14.86
C THR A 17 10.43 -24.78 14.87
N GLN A 18 10.95 -24.48 13.69
CA GLN A 18 11.81 -23.32 13.50
C GLN A 18 10.98 -22.08 13.16
N ARG A 19 11.37 -20.94 13.74
CA ARG A 19 10.67 -19.67 13.56
C ARG A 19 11.57 -18.65 12.91
N PHE A 20 11.09 -18.07 11.82
CA PHE A 20 11.73 -16.93 11.16
C PHE A 20 10.67 -16.07 10.46
N VAL A 21 11.12 -14.98 9.85
CA VAL A 21 10.26 -14.03 9.13
C VAL A 21 10.78 -13.88 7.71
N ALA A 22 9.91 -14.04 6.72
CA ALA A 22 10.23 -13.91 5.30
C ALA A 22 9.28 -12.90 4.65
N GLY A 23 9.81 -11.78 4.14
CA GLY A 23 9.01 -10.71 3.52
C GLY A 23 7.96 -10.03 4.41
N GLY A 24 7.99 -10.27 5.73
CA GLY A 24 6.98 -9.81 6.68
C GLY A 24 5.96 -10.88 7.08
N VAL A 25 6.05 -12.09 6.51
CA VAL A 25 5.28 -13.26 6.93
C VAL A 25 6.06 -13.99 8.01
N GLN A 26 5.42 -14.27 9.15
CA GLN A 26 5.99 -15.16 10.15
C GLN A 26 5.81 -16.60 9.68
N VAL A 27 6.93 -17.31 9.55
CA VAL A 27 6.98 -18.70 9.10
C VAL A 27 7.34 -19.58 10.28
N LEU A 28 6.50 -20.58 10.51
CA LEU A 28 6.69 -21.63 11.48
C LEU A 28 6.92 -22.92 10.69
N MET A 29 8.20 -23.28 10.48
CA MET A 29 8.60 -24.43 9.68
C MET A 29 8.71 -25.67 10.58
N GLU A 30 7.97 -26.71 10.22
CA GLU A 30 8.00 -28.00 10.91
C GLU A 30 9.16 -28.88 10.42
N PRO A 31 9.66 -29.83 11.23
CA PRO A 31 10.71 -30.76 10.82
C PRO A 31 10.35 -31.64 9.61
N ASP A 32 9.06 -31.83 9.33
CA ASP A 32 8.57 -32.61 8.20
C ASP A 32 8.51 -31.82 6.87
N GLY A 33 8.90 -30.54 6.90
CA GLY A 33 8.92 -29.66 5.74
C GLY A 33 7.59 -28.95 5.46
N THR A 34 6.59 -29.07 6.34
CA THR A 34 5.38 -28.25 6.28
C THR A 34 5.56 -26.92 7.02
N ALA A 35 4.74 -25.92 6.71
CA ALA A 35 4.83 -24.61 7.35
C ALA A 35 3.47 -24.06 7.79
N VAL A 36 3.44 -23.36 8.91
CA VAL A 36 2.35 -22.44 9.26
C VAL A 36 2.80 -21.01 8.92
N LEU A 37 2.08 -20.37 8.01
CA LEU A 37 2.32 -19.00 7.56
C LEU A 37 1.35 -18.08 8.29
N ILE A 38 1.88 -17.16 9.07
CA ILE A 38 1.11 -16.15 9.78
C ILE A 38 1.38 -14.80 9.13
N THR A 39 0.34 -14.20 8.55
CA THR A 39 0.43 -12.92 7.85
C THR A 39 -0.69 -11.98 8.28
N GLU A 40 -0.52 -10.68 8.06
CA GLU A 40 -1.64 -9.75 8.00
C GLU A 40 -2.53 -10.07 6.80
N ALA A 41 -3.77 -9.57 6.83
CA ALA A 41 -4.75 -9.78 5.77
C ALA A 41 -4.09 -9.57 4.39
N PRO A 42 -4.09 -10.59 3.52
CA PRO A 42 -3.37 -10.55 2.27
C PRO A 42 -4.05 -9.55 1.34
N GLU A 43 -3.31 -9.12 0.34
CA GLU A 43 -3.90 -8.37 -0.76
C GLU A 43 -4.90 -9.29 -1.48
N ARG A 44 -6.17 -8.88 -1.51
CA ARG A 44 -7.18 -9.54 -2.33
C ARG A 44 -6.78 -9.33 -3.78
N LEU A 45 -6.44 -10.41 -4.48
CA LEU A 45 -6.30 -10.32 -5.92
C LEU A 45 -7.70 -10.13 -6.54
N GLU A 46 -7.78 -9.23 -7.50
CA GLU A 46 -9.03 -8.59 -7.96
C GLU A 46 -9.90 -9.48 -8.88
N HIS A 47 -9.60 -10.78 -9.03
CA HIS A 47 -10.28 -11.66 -9.99
C HIS A 47 -11.06 -12.83 -9.36
N PRO A 48 -12.25 -13.18 -9.89
CA PRO A 48 -13.15 -14.21 -9.33
C PRO A 48 -12.57 -15.65 -9.34
N TRP A 49 -11.52 -15.91 -10.13
CA TRP A 49 -10.81 -17.20 -10.13
C TRP A 49 -9.86 -17.37 -8.92
N GLN A 50 -9.65 -16.29 -8.13
CA GLN A 50 -8.66 -16.19 -7.06
C GLN A 50 -9.26 -16.37 -5.66
N ALA A 51 -10.48 -16.91 -5.55
CA ALA A 51 -11.05 -17.32 -4.27
C ALA A 51 -10.18 -18.33 -3.50
N ARG A 52 -9.12 -18.86 -4.12
CA ARG A 52 -8.18 -19.82 -3.54
C ARG A 52 -6.75 -19.29 -3.46
N GLU A 53 -6.44 -18.09 -4.00
CA GLU A 53 -5.07 -17.58 -4.01
C GLU A 53 -4.86 -16.54 -2.91
N VAL A 54 -3.76 -16.68 -2.18
CA VAL A 54 -3.31 -15.73 -1.16
C VAL A 54 -1.93 -15.22 -1.57
N VAL A 55 -1.81 -13.90 -1.79
CA VAL A 55 -0.52 -13.27 -2.09
C VAL A 55 0.14 -12.80 -0.82
N LEU A 56 1.39 -13.21 -0.67
CA LEU A 56 2.23 -12.91 0.47
C LEU A 56 3.44 -12.10 0.00
N PRO A 57 3.79 -11.01 0.70
CA PRO A 57 5.07 -10.36 0.48
C PRO A 57 6.17 -11.35 0.85
N TRP A 58 7.07 -11.65 -0.08
CA TRP A 58 8.15 -12.61 0.14
C TRP A 58 9.51 -11.98 -0.12
N GLN A 59 10.45 -12.24 0.78
CA GLN A 59 11.85 -11.98 0.54
C GLN A 59 12.62 -13.24 0.92
N PRO A 60 13.58 -13.70 0.09
CA PRO A 60 14.45 -14.79 0.47
C PRO A 60 15.15 -14.44 1.78
N VAL A 61 15.01 -15.27 2.80
CA VAL A 61 15.81 -15.16 4.01
C VAL A 61 17.17 -15.77 3.68
N ALA A 62 18.25 -15.06 4.02
CA ALA A 62 19.60 -15.55 3.80
C ALA A 62 19.81 -16.91 4.50
N PHE A 63 20.57 -17.77 3.83
CA PHE A 63 20.97 -19.10 4.28
C PHE A 63 21.39 -19.09 5.75
N ASP A 64 20.73 -19.91 6.57
CA ASP A 64 21.17 -20.20 7.93
C ASP A 64 21.85 -21.58 7.95
N GLU A 65 23.17 -21.55 8.12
CA GLU A 65 24.05 -22.72 8.21
C GLU A 65 23.66 -23.69 9.34
N HIS A 66 22.96 -23.22 10.38
CA HIS A 66 22.54 -24.06 11.51
C HIS A 66 21.22 -24.79 11.27
N THR A 67 20.37 -24.26 10.39
CA THR A 67 19.04 -24.84 10.12
C THR A 67 18.97 -25.60 8.80
N GLY A 68 19.93 -25.38 7.88
CA GLY A 68 20.02 -26.09 6.60
C GLY A 68 18.86 -25.81 5.64
N LEU A 69 18.02 -24.81 5.93
CA LEU A 69 16.80 -24.52 5.20
C LEU A 69 17.03 -23.42 4.17
N LEU A 70 17.16 -23.84 2.91
CA LEU A 70 17.01 -22.98 1.74
C LEU A 70 15.52 -22.82 1.43
N LEU A 71 14.93 -21.69 1.83
CA LEU A 71 13.66 -21.24 1.25
C LEU A 71 13.86 -20.54 -0.11
N GLU A 72 14.85 -21.00 -0.88
CA GLU A 72 14.89 -20.72 -2.32
C GLU A 72 13.73 -21.42 -3.04
N ASN A 73 13.22 -22.53 -2.48
CA ASN A 73 12.09 -23.30 -3.01
C ASN A 73 10.85 -23.13 -2.12
N PHE A 74 10.21 -21.97 -2.19
CA PHE A 74 8.82 -21.85 -1.73
C PHE A 74 7.83 -22.52 -2.72
N ASP A 75 8.33 -22.92 -3.89
CA ASP A 75 7.60 -23.75 -4.84
C ASP A 75 7.23 -25.10 -4.23
N ASP A 76 5.94 -25.43 -4.32
CA ASP A 76 5.29 -26.61 -3.76
C ASP A 76 5.32 -26.72 -2.22
N LEU A 77 5.70 -25.65 -1.49
CA LEU A 77 5.69 -25.66 -0.03
C LEU A 77 4.26 -25.91 0.50
N ARG A 78 4.06 -27.03 1.19
CA ARG A 78 2.80 -27.33 1.85
C ARG A 78 2.67 -26.47 3.08
N CYS A 79 1.67 -25.58 3.08
CA CYS A 79 1.52 -24.61 4.15
C CYS A 79 0.08 -24.40 4.60
N ARG A 80 -0.10 -24.07 5.87
CA ARG A 80 -1.35 -23.59 6.44
C ARG A 80 -1.29 -22.08 6.60
N VAL A 81 -2.31 -21.37 6.15
CA VAL A 81 -2.33 -19.90 6.17
C VAL A 81 -3.24 -19.40 7.29
N LEU A 82 -2.66 -18.60 8.18
CA LEU A 82 -3.35 -17.92 9.27
C LEU A 82 -3.28 -16.40 9.07
N LEU A 83 -4.44 -15.74 9.12
CA LEU A 83 -4.55 -14.29 8.99
C LEU A 83 -4.71 -13.61 10.34
N TRP A 84 -3.91 -12.58 10.57
CA TRP A 84 -4.12 -11.67 11.67
C TRP A 84 -5.42 -10.89 11.51
N MET A 85 -6.28 -10.98 12.53
CA MET A 85 -7.53 -10.23 12.64
C MET A 85 -7.69 -9.60 14.03
N PRO A 86 -8.53 -8.57 14.17
CA PRO A 86 -8.96 -8.10 15.49
C PRO A 86 -9.59 -9.28 16.26
N GLY A 87 -9.01 -9.68 17.39
CA GLY A 87 -9.51 -10.81 18.20
C GLY A 87 -8.80 -12.16 18.01
N GLY A 88 -7.87 -12.29 17.05
CA GLY A 88 -7.04 -13.50 16.91
C GLY A 88 -6.57 -13.79 15.49
N LEU A 89 -6.34 -15.06 15.19
CA LEU A 89 -5.88 -15.55 13.89
C LEU A 89 -7.02 -16.30 13.19
N ALA A 90 -7.43 -15.83 12.01
CA ALA A 90 -8.34 -16.55 11.14
C ALA A 90 -7.60 -17.65 10.39
N ASP A 91 -8.10 -18.88 10.47
CA ASP A 91 -7.52 -20.02 9.78
C ASP A 91 -8.17 -20.20 8.39
N LEU A 92 -7.38 -19.93 7.34
CA LEU A 92 -7.81 -20.12 5.94
C LEU A 92 -7.63 -21.57 5.47
N GLY A 93 -7.01 -22.42 6.29
CA GLY A 93 -6.72 -23.80 5.95
C GLY A 93 -5.40 -23.98 5.20
N TRP A 94 -5.29 -25.13 4.56
CA TRP A 94 -4.07 -25.58 3.88
C TRP A 94 -4.03 -25.15 2.41
N GLY A 95 -2.83 -25.00 1.90
CA GLY A 95 -2.54 -24.74 0.49
C GLY A 95 -1.12 -25.14 0.10
N ARG A 96 -0.73 -24.75 -1.10
CA ARG A 96 0.63 -24.92 -1.62
C ARG A 96 1.19 -23.60 -2.09
N GLY A 97 2.42 -23.32 -1.68
CA GLY A 97 3.18 -22.17 -2.11
C GLY A 97 3.71 -22.31 -3.53
N SER A 98 3.80 -21.20 -4.24
CA SER A 98 4.59 -21.04 -5.45
C SER A 98 5.19 -19.64 -5.46
N LEU A 99 6.45 -19.54 -5.86
CA LEU A 99 7.07 -18.26 -6.17
C LEU A 99 6.61 -17.83 -7.55
N ARG A 100 5.93 -16.69 -7.61
CA ARG A 100 5.68 -16.03 -8.89
C ARG A 100 6.61 -14.83 -8.99
N SER A 101 7.35 -14.74 -10.10
CA SER A 101 7.77 -13.42 -10.59
C SER A 101 6.52 -12.75 -11.12
N THR A 102 5.83 -12.05 -10.26
CA THR A 102 4.70 -11.23 -10.66
C THR A 102 5.27 -10.06 -11.44
N HIS A 103 5.23 -10.12 -12.77
CA HIS A 103 5.31 -8.91 -13.59
C HIS A 103 4.02 -8.11 -13.28
N PRO A 104 4.07 -6.84 -12.83
CA PRO A 104 5.16 -5.86 -12.95
C PRO A 104 5.99 -5.58 -11.66
N LEU A 105 5.92 -6.40 -10.62
CA LEU A 105 6.54 -6.14 -9.30
C LEU A 105 8.08 -6.33 -9.29
N PRO A 106 8.90 -5.50 -8.59
CA PRO A 106 10.31 -5.72 -8.37
C PRO A 106 10.42 -6.42 -7.01
N GLY A 107 10.31 -7.73 -7.04
CA GLY A 107 10.34 -8.59 -5.87
C GLY A 107 9.66 -9.93 -6.14
N ARG A 108 10.09 -11.00 -5.47
CA ARG A 108 9.38 -12.28 -5.53
C ARG A 108 8.12 -12.17 -4.67
N ALA A 109 6.96 -12.45 -5.23
CA ALA A 109 5.75 -12.66 -4.44
C ALA A 109 5.57 -14.16 -4.21
N ALA A 110 5.19 -14.53 -3.00
CA ALA A 110 4.76 -15.89 -2.69
C ALA A 110 3.24 -15.96 -2.91
N VAL A 111 2.79 -16.87 -3.75
CA VAL A 111 1.36 -17.14 -3.93
C VAL A 111 1.08 -18.49 -3.28
N VAL A 112 0.12 -18.52 -2.36
CA VAL A 112 -0.38 -19.78 -1.79
C VAL A 112 -1.73 -20.09 -2.43
N VAL A 113 -1.81 -21.23 -3.10
CA VAL A 113 -3.08 -21.77 -3.63
C VAL A 113 -3.68 -22.70 -2.58
N LEU A 114 -4.79 -22.28 -1.98
CA LEU A 114 -5.53 -22.99 -0.94
C LEU A 114 -6.30 -24.21 -1.50
N ASP A 115 -6.43 -25.24 -0.67
CA ASP A 115 -7.13 -26.49 -0.99
C ASP A 115 -8.65 -26.29 -1.10
N GLY A 116 -9.19 -25.27 -0.44
CA GLY A 116 -10.59 -24.87 -0.51
C GLY A 116 -10.73 -23.39 -0.84
N PRO A 117 -11.91 -22.96 -1.34
CA PRO A 117 -12.20 -21.54 -1.50
C PRO A 117 -12.24 -20.82 -0.15
N VAL A 118 -11.74 -19.59 -0.12
CA VAL A 118 -11.94 -18.64 0.95
C VAL A 118 -13.34 -18.06 0.80
N ASP A 119 -14.14 -18.21 1.85
CA ASP A 119 -15.39 -17.49 1.98
C ASP A 119 -15.07 -16.03 2.39
N TRP A 120 -14.86 -15.19 1.38
CA TRP A 120 -14.51 -13.78 1.59
C TRP A 120 -15.65 -13.02 2.25
N GLU A 121 -16.91 -13.40 2.04
CA GLU A 121 -18.06 -12.79 2.71
C GLU A 121 -18.04 -13.11 4.21
N GLU A 122 -17.77 -14.38 4.57
CA GLU A 122 -17.62 -14.75 5.98
C GLU A 122 -16.40 -14.06 6.61
N LEU A 123 -15.28 -13.96 5.90
CA LEU A 123 -14.09 -13.23 6.37
C LEU A 123 -14.37 -11.75 6.58
N ASP A 124 -15.02 -11.08 5.64
CA ASP A 124 -15.36 -9.65 5.75
C ASP A 124 -16.43 -9.39 6.81
N LEU A 125 -17.38 -10.31 7.00
CA LEU A 125 -18.34 -10.27 8.11
C LEU A 125 -17.62 -10.39 9.46
N GLN A 126 -16.70 -11.33 9.61
CA GLN A 126 -15.90 -11.48 10.83
C GLN A 126 -15.05 -10.25 11.11
N ARG A 127 -14.42 -9.66 10.07
CA ARG A 127 -13.68 -8.40 10.19
C ARG A 127 -14.59 -7.26 10.67
N SER A 128 -15.79 -7.16 10.09
CA SER A 128 -16.78 -6.13 10.45
C SER A 128 -17.29 -6.27 11.88
N LEU A 129 -17.56 -7.49 12.34
CA LEU A 129 -18.06 -7.74 13.71
C LEU A 129 -17.02 -7.43 14.80
N LEU A 130 -15.74 -7.50 14.46
CA LEU A 130 -14.63 -7.37 15.42
C LEU A 130 -13.99 -5.98 15.41
N VAL A 131 -14.37 -5.12 14.47
CA VAL A 131 -14.01 -3.69 14.47
C VAL A 131 -15.13 -2.93 15.19
N PRO A 132 -14.91 -2.42 16.41
CA PRO A 132 -15.87 -1.51 17.04
C PRO A 132 -16.15 -0.35 16.09
N VAL A 133 -17.38 0.17 16.09
CA VAL A 133 -17.70 1.42 15.39
C VAL A 133 -16.85 2.52 16.02
N ALA A 134 -15.67 2.76 15.46
CA ALA A 134 -14.86 3.91 15.80
C ALA A 134 -15.61 5.15 15.30
N GLU A 135 -15.55 6.25 16.06
CA GLU A 135 -16.02 7.53 15.55
C GLU A 135 -15.33 7.80 14.20
N PRO A 136 -16.09 8.17 13.15
CA PRO A 136 -15.51 8.40 11.84
C PRO A 136 -14.38 9.43 11.93
N ALA A 137 -13.25 9.15 11.28
CA ALA A 137 -12.09 10.02 11.33
C ALA A 137 -12.49 11.48 11.03
N PRO A 138 -12.17 12.45 11.90
CA PRO A 138 -12.64 13.82 11.74
C PRO A 138 -11.95 14.51 10.55
N VAL A 139 -12.64 15.49 9.96
CA VAL A 139 -12.12 16.28 8.82
C VAL A 139 -11.56 17.65 9.22
N GLY A 140 -11.46 17.95 10.53
CA GLY A 140 -10.99 19.25 11.03
C GLY A 140 -9.57 19.63 10.61
N TRP A 141 -8.75 18.65 10.22
CA TRP A 141 -7.41 18.87 9.67
C TRP A 141 -7.42 19.71 8.39
N LEU A 142 -8.54 19.77 7.65
CA LEU A 142 -8.69 20.60 6.46
C LEU A 142 -8.53 22.09 6.74
N GLU A 143 -8.87 22.55 7.95
CA GLU A 143 -8.70 23.96 8.37
C GLU A 143 -7.22 24.39 8.35
N HIS A 144 -6.31 23.42 8.45
CA HIS A 144 -4.87 23.63 8.44
C HIS A 144 -4.22 23.33 7.08
N ALA A 145 -4.95 22.77 6.11
CA ALA A 145 -4.36 22.24 4.88
C ALA A 145 -3.64 23.30 4.01
N LEU A 146 -4.05 24.57 4.10
CA LEU A 146 -3.41 25.68 3.38
C LEU A 146 -2.36 26.44 4.21
N THR A 147 -2.54 26.49 5.53
CA THR A 147 -1.82 27.40 6.43
C THR A 147 -0.75 26.69 7.28
N ASP A 148 -0.99 25.43 7.64
CA ASP A 148 -0.10 24.58 8.43
C ASP A 148 -0.23 23.11 7.98
N ARG A 149 0.38 22.80 6.84
CA ARG A 149 0.34 21.47 6.21
C ARG A 149 0.92 20.37 7.10
N ARG A 150 1.89 20.69 7.96
CA ARG A 150 2.47 19.73 8.92
C ARG A 150 1.44 19.31 9.95
N ARG A 151 0.70 20.28 10.52
CA ARG A 151 -0.39 20.00 11.45
C ARG A 151 -1.54 19.27 10.77
N ALA A 152 -1.90 19.65 9.55
CA ALA A 152 -2.92 18.95 8.75
C ALA A 152 -2.54 17.47 8.55
N LEU A 153 -1.31 17.19 8.12
CA LEU A 153 -0.77 15.85 7.96
C LEU A 153 -0.81 15.06 9.27
N TRP A 154 -0.33 15.62 10.38
CA TRP A 154 -0.34 14.94 11.67
C TRP A 154 -1.75 14.54 12.11
N GLN A 155 -2.71 15.47 12.03
CA GLN A 155 -4.10 15.22 12.41
C GLN A 155 -4.78 14.21 11.49
N PHE A 156 -4.54 14.30 10.18
CA PHE A 156 -5.05 13.32 9.22
C PHE A 156 -4.51 11.93 9.51
N VAL A 157 -3.19 11.80 9.70
CA VAL A 157 -2.55 10.50 9.94
C VAL A 157 -3.06 9.85 11.21
N ALA A 158 -3.15 10.62 12.30
CA ALA A 158 -3.64 10.13 13.59
C ALA A 158 -5.11 9.64 13.54
N GLY A 159 -5.94 10.23 12.67
CA GLY A 159 -7.33 9.84 12.50
C GLY A 159 -7.55 8.69 11.51
N TRP A 160 -6.71 8.58 10.47
CA TRP A 160 -6.92 7.63 9.37
C TRP A 160 -6.13 6.33 9.51
N PHE A 161 -4.86 6.43 9.86
CA PHE A 161 -3.97 5.26 9.89
C PHE A 161 -3.99 4.67 11.31
N PRO A 162 -4.41 3.41 11.48
CA PRO A 162 -4.35 2.79 12.80
C PRO A 162 -2.89 2.77 13.27
N ARG A 163 -2.68 3.17 14.52
CA ARG A 163 -1.36 3.05 15.15
C ARG A 163 -1.06 1.57 15.33
N ARG A 164 0.04 1.09 14.76
CA ARG A 164 0.46 -0.30 15.03
C ARG A 164 0.94 -0.38 16.48
N LEU A 165 0.24 -1.18 17.29
CA LEU A 165 0.56 -1.40 18.71
C LEU A 165 1.79 -2.29 18.91
N ARG A 166 2.29 -2.92 17.84
CA ARG A 166 3.53 -3.71 17.87
C ARG A 166 4.57 -3.08 16.93
N PRO A 167 5.88 -3.20 17.27
CA PRO A 167 6.94 -2.71 16.41
C PRO A 167 6.74 -3.30 15.01
N ALA A 168 6.82 -2.45 13.97
CA ALA A 168 6.81 -2.94 12.60
C ALA A 168 7.89 -4.02 12.45
N TRP A 169 7.55 -5.20 11.94
CA TRP A 169 8.44 -6.35 11.74
C TRP A 169 9.57 -6.10 10.72
N ARG A 170 9.74 -4.83 10.34
CA ARG A 170 10.67 -4.34 9.34
C ARG A 170 11.59 -3.29 10.01
N PRO A 171 12.79 -3.69 10.44
CA PRO A 171 13.76 -2.80 11.10
C PRO A 171 14.06 -1.53 10.30
N GLU A 172 13.97 -1.60 8.96
CA GLU A 172 14.19 -0.48 8.06
C GLU A 172 13.16 0.66 8.22
N PHE A 173 11.96 0.37 8.76
CA PHE A 173 10.93 1.37 9.10
C PHE A 173 11.16 1.99 10.50
N GLN A 174 12.13 1.48 11.24
CA GLN A 174 12.46 1.93 12.60
C GLN A 174 13.78 2.70 12.67
N ALA A 175 14.66 2.51 11.70
CA ALA A 175 15.94 3.18 11.67
C ALA A 175 15.79 4.67 11.27
N PRO A 176 16.48 5.58 11.99
CA PRO A 176 16.47 7.00 11.62
C PRO A 176 17.12 7.21 10.23
N PRO A 177 16.84 8.33 9.55
CA PRO A 177 17.52 8.67 8.31
C PRO A 177 19.03 8.68 8.50
N GLN A 178 19.75 8.02 7.60
CA GLN A 178 21.23 8.02 7.60
C GLN A 178 21.82 9.29 6.96
N ILE A 179 20.98 10.05 6.27
CA ILE A 179 21.33 11.32 5.63
C ILE A 179 20.58 12.47 6.32
N ALA A 180 21.11 13.68 6.20
CA ALA A 180 20.40 14.88 6.64
C ALA A 180 19.15 15.08 5.77
N VAL A 181 17.99 15.26 6.42
CA VAL A 181 16.71 15.50 5.75
C VAL A 181 16.05 16.78 6.30
N PRO A 182 15.25 17.48 5.49
CA PRO A 182 14.49 18.63 5.97
C PRO A 182 13.55 18.27 7.13
N PRO A 183 13.26 19.19 8.07
CA PRO A 183 12.44 18.90 9.25
C PRO A 183 11.05 18.33 8.93
N VAL A 184 10.43 18.80 7.84
CA VAL A 184 9.13 18.29 7.36
C VAL A 184 9.19 16.80 7.03
N LEU A 185 10.26 16.36 6.36
CA LEU A 185 10.46 14.96 6.01
C LEU A 185 10.79 14.11 7.25
N ALA A 186 11.60 14.65 8.17
CA ALA A 186 11.89 14.00 9.45
C ALA A 186 10.61 13.76 10.27
N ASP A 187 9.70 14.73 10.33
CA ASP A 187 8.40 14.59 10.99
C ASP A 187 7.55 13.51 10.36
N PHE A 188 7.50 13.47 9.03
CA PHE A 188 6.77 12.45 8.29
C PHE A 188 7.31 11.05 8.59
N TYR A 189 8.63 10.86 8.64
CA TYR A 189 9.20 9.56 9.03
C TYR A 189 8.93 9.19 10.49
N ARG A 190 8.87 10.16 11.40
CA ARG A 190 8.42 9.91 12.79
C ARG A 190 6.97 9.44 12.85
N LEU A 191 6.10 9.96 11.97
CA LEU A 191 4.73 9.46 11.81
C LEU A 191 4.71 8.05 11.20
N ALA A 192 5.43 7.85 10.09
CA ALA A 192 5.50 6.58 9.39
C ALA A 192 6.05 5.44 10.29
N HIS A 193 6.94 5.76 11.24
CA HIS A 193 7.42 4.82 12.24
C HIS A 193 6.29 4.15 13.04
N HIS A 194 5.22 4.89 13.33
CA HIS A 194 4.04 4.39 14.05
C HIS A 194 2.90 3.95 13.11
N HIS A 195 2.99 4.32 11.84
CA HIS A 195 1.98 4.12 10.80
C HIS A 195 2.66 3.72 9.48
N PRO A 196 3.25 2.51 9.35
CA PRO A 196 4.09 2.16 8.20
C PRO A 196 3.33 2.15 6.87
N ASP A 197 2.01 1.92 6.91
CA ASP A 197 1.13 2.02 5.72
C ASP A 197 1.09 3.45 5.14
N LEU A 198 1.53 4.47 5.89
CA LEU A 198 1.69 5.85 5.42
C LEU A 198 2.74 5.99 4.30
N LEU A 199 3.71 5.06 4.21
CA LEU A 199 4.72 5.07 3.15
C LEU A 199 4.19 4.50 1.83
N GLY A 200 2.91 4.16 1.75
CA GLY A 200 2.32 3.49 0.61
C GLY A 200 2.78 2.05 0.47
N ARG A 201 2.43 1.41 -0.64
CA ARG A 201 2.77 -0.01 -0.89
C ARG A 201 3.51 -0.14 -2.20
N ARG A 202 4.64 -0.87 -2.17
CA ARG A 202 5.48 -1.10 -3.36
C ARG A 202 4.74 -1.75 -4.52
N PHE A 203 3.71 -2.54 -4.24
CA PHE A 203 3.11 -3.45 -5.21
C PHE A 203 1.88 -2.89 -5.94
N HIS A 204 1.26 -1.80 -5.46
CA HIS A 204 -0.01 -1.29 -5.99
C HIS A 204 -0.14 0.24 -5.95
N GLY A 205 0.95 0.96 -6.27
CA GLY A 205 0.92 2.41 -6.43
C GLY A 205 2.20 3.11 -5.96
N GLY A 206 2.08 4.42 -5.72
CA GLY A 206 3.10 5.24 -5.10
C GLY A 206 3.59 4.72 -3.76
N PHE A 207 4.91 4.58 -3.61
CA PHE A 207 5.56 4.35 -2.33
C PHE A 207 6.72 5.31 -2.09
N LEU A 208 6.94 5.65 -0.81
CA LEU A 208 8.13 6.35 -0.35
C LEU A 208 9.10 5.36 0.27
N TYR A 209 10.40 5.54 0.01
CA TYR A 209 11.44 4.73 0.62
C TYR A 209 11.44 4.95 2.14
N PRO A 210 11.65 3.89 2.94
CA PRO A 210 11.96 4.05 4.36
C PRO A 210 13.14 4.99 4.58
N SER A 211 13.19 5.63 5.74
CA SER A 211 14.25 6.59 6.08
C SER A 211 15.67 6.03 5.94
N ALA A 212 15.85 4.75 6.23
CA ALA A 212 17.13 4.05 6.10
C ALA A 212 17.55 3.76 4.64
N GLU A 213 16.61 3.83 3.70
CA GLU A 213 16.84 3.58 2.27
C GLU A 213 16.94 4.89 1.46
N LEU A 214 16.94 6.04 2.13
CA LEU A 214 17.13 7.31 1.46
C LEU A 214 18.56 7.44 0.92
N GLU A 215 18.66 7.76 -0.35
CA GLU A 215 19.92 7.97 -1.04
C GLU A 215 19.98 9.36 -1.65
N VAL A 216 21.19 9.92 -1.72
CA VAL A 216 21.47 11.17 -2.44
C VAL A 216 22.01 10.82 -3.82
N ASP A 217 21.39 11.35 -4.87
CA ASP A 217 21.86 11.16 -6.24
C ASP A 217 23.08 12.04 -6.57
N GLN A 218 23.67 11.83 -7.75
CA GLN A 218 24.85 12.58 -8.21
C GLN A 218 24.61 14.09 -8.33
N SER A 219 23.35 14.52 -8.39
CA SER A 219 22.94 15.93 -8.43
C SER A 219 22.65 16.50 -7.04
N GLY A 220 22.92 15.76 -5.96
CA GLY A 220 22.67 16.20 -4.58
C GLY A 220 21.21 16.14 -4.14
N ARG A 221 20.34 15.45 -4.91
CA ARG A 221 18.90 15.35 -4.61
C ARG A 221 18.61 14.06 -3.86
N ILE A 222 17.63 14.07 -2.95
CA ILE A 222 17.27 12.89 -2.16
C ILE A 222 16.22 12.08 -2.91
N ARG A 223 16.45 10.77 -3.07
CA ARG A 223 15.48 9.83 -3.64
C ARG A 223 14.38 9.53 -2.63
N LEU A 224 13.19 10.06 -2.84
CA LEU A 224 12.07 9.93 -1.89
C LEU A 224 11.27 8.65 -2.08
N GLY A 225 11.06 8.24 -3.33
CA GLY A 225 10.13 7.16 -3.64
C GLY A 225 9.87 7.03 -5.13
N ARG A 226 8.84 6.27 -5.48
CA ARG A 226 8.41 6.02 -6.85
C ARG A 226 6.94 5.63 -6.95
N ASP A 227 6.34 5.94 -8.10
CA ASP A 227 4.99 5.53 -8.47
C ASP A 227 4.97 4.15 -9.12
N GLY A 228 4.86 3.09 -8.30
CA GLY A 228 4.98 1.72 -8.76
C GLY A 228 6.26 1.45 -9.54
N ASP A 229 6.27 0.39 -10.35
CA ASP A 229 7.51 -0.18 -10.91
C ASP A 229 7.91 0.39 -12.26
N HIS A 230 6.98 1.10 -12.87
CA HIS A 230 7.16 1.72 -14.17
C HIS A 230 6.81 3.21 -14.18
N GLY A 231 6.25 3.75 -13.09
CA GLY A 231 5.94 5.17 -12.99
C GLY A 231 7.12 6.02 -12.51
N PRO A 232 6.92 7.36 -12.45
CA PRO A 232 7.96 8.31 -12.10
C PRO A 232 8.50 8.10 -10.68
N GLY A 233 9.79 8.38 -10.51
CA GLY A 233 10.42 8.53 -9.20
C GLY A 233 10.26 9.95 -8.67
N TRP A 234 10.20 10.10 -7.34
CA TRP A 234 10.25 11.41 -6.70
C TRP A 234 11.66 11.70 -6.17
N ARG A 235 12.09 12.94 -6.35
CA ARG A 235 13.37 13.49 -5.88
C ARG A 235 13.13 14.78 -5.11
N LEU A 236 13.80 14.95 -3.99
CA LEU A 236 13.76 16.18 -3.21
C LEU A 236 15.01 17.01 -3.50
N VAL A 237 14.83 18.30 -3.77
CA VAL A 237 15.95 19.26 -3.76
C VAL A 237 16.06 19.81 -2.34
N PRO A 238 17.07 19.42 -1.53
CA PRO A 238 17.07 19.64 -0.08
C PRO A 238 17.47 21.08 0.32
N GLU A 239 16.84 22.08 -0.29
CA GLU A 239 17.10 23.50 -0.06
C GLU A 239 15.87 24.20 0.53
N GLY A 240 16.05 24.87 1.68
CA GLY A 240 14.99 25.59 2.39
C GLY A 240 14.17 24.73 3.36
N ASP A 241 13.22 25.38 4.04
CA ASP A 241 12.42 24.74 5.10
C ASP A 241 11.31 23.84 4.57
N ASP A 242 10.75 24.19 3.40
CA ASP A 242 9.73 23.39 2.69
C ASP A 242 10.14 23.19 1.21
N PRO A 243 11.12 22.30 0.97
CA PRO A 243 11.77 22.18 -0.32
C PRO A 243 10.85 21.68 -1.44
N PRO A 244 11.16 21.97 -2.72
CA PRO A 244 10.41 21.45 -3.84
C PRO A 244 10.67 19.96 -4.08
N VAL A 245 9.62 19.23 -4.47
CA VAL A 245 9.70 17.85 -4.96
C VAL A 245 9.71 17.87 -6.49
N LEU A 246 10.56 17.05 -7.09
CA LEU A 246 10.65 16.81 -8.52
C LEU A 246 10.17 15.40 -8.81
N ALA A 247 9.35 15.24 -9.84
CA ALA A 247 9.08 13.95 -10.43
C ALA A 247 10.00 13.72 -11.63
N VAL A 248 10.52 12.50 -11.73
CA VAL A 248 11.52 12.08 -12.71
C VAL A 248 11.03 10.80 -13.37
N GLN A 249 10.79 10.85 -14.68
CA GLN A 249 10.46 9.67 -15.46
C GLN A 249 11.74 8.86 -15.72
N HIS A 250 11.74 7.58 -15.34
CA HIS A 250 12.80 6.56 -15.49
C HIS A 250 14.21 7.06 -15.87
N GLU A 251 15.16 6.93 -14.93
CA GLU A 251 16.58 6.78 -15.24
C GLU A 251 16.78 5.31 -15.66
N GLU A 252 17.13 5.05 -16.92
CA GLU A 252 17.41 3.69 -17.41
C GLU A 252 18.42 2.97 -16.49
N ILE A 253 18.08 1.76 -16.08
CA ILE A 253 19.09 0.76 -15.72
C ILE A 253 19.83 0.48 -17.04
N ARG A 254 21.05 0.98 -17.16
CA ARG A 254 22.00 0.49 -18.16
C ARG A 254 22.27 -0.98 -17.86
N ASP A 255 21.65 -1.89 -18.60
CA ASP A 255 22.22 -3.22 -18.80
C ASP A 255 23.10 -3.14 -20.04
N ASP A 256 24.41 -3.13 -19.84
CA ASP A 256 25.42 -2.96 -20.88
C ASP A 256 25.52 -4.19 -21.82
N ARG A 257 24.55 -5.13 -21.79
CA ARG A 257 24.68 -6.42 -22.48
C ARG A 257 23.75 -6.71 -23.64
N ASP A 258 22.60 -6.05 -23.79
CA ASP A 258 21.72 -6.31 -24.94
C ASP A 258 21.12 -5.01 -25.49
N GLY A 259 21.58 -4.61 -26.68
CA GLY A 259 21.24 -3.34 -27.34
C GLY A 259 19.79 -3.19 -27.85
N TRP A 260 18.81 -3.28 -26.95
CA TRP A 260 17.39 -2.94 -27.15
C TRP A 260 16.92 -2.25 -25.86
N LEU A 261 16.61 -0.96 -25.77
CA LEU A 261 15.67 -0.14 -26.53
C LEU A 261 16.14 1.32 -26.49
N SER A 262 16.64 1.86 -27.60
CA SER A 262 16.76 3.30 -27.77
C SER A 262 15.37 3.89 -28.04
N GLY A 263 14.77 4.57 -27.07
CA GLY A 263 13.52 5.28 -27.35
C GLY A 263 12.71 5.78 -26.17
N ILE A 264 13.14 5.63 -24.91
CA ILE A 264 12.44 6.31 -23.83
C ILE A 264 12.89 7.77 -23.88
N HIS A 265 12.03 8.65 -24.40
CA HIS A 265 12.24 10.08 -24.32
C HIS A 265 12.46 10.45 -22.85
N GLN A 266 13.71 10.78 -22.49
CA GLN A 266 14.03 11.36 -21.19
C GLN A 266 13.25 12.68 -21.08
N ARG A 267 12.07 12.63 -20.45
CA ARG A 267 11.37 13.86 -20.07
C ARG A 267 12.22 14.52 -19.00
N ALA A 268 12.47 15.82 -19.18
CA ALA A 268 13.11 16.61 -18.14
C ALA A 268 12.32 16.47 -16.82
N PRO A 269 12.99 16.37 -15.67
CA PRO A 269 12.32 16.40 -14.38
C PRO A 269 11.34 17.57 -14.31
N TRP A 270 10.13 17.32 -13.83
CA TRP A 270 9.15 18.37 -13.60
C TRP A 270 8.95 18.57 -12.11
N ARG A 271 8.56 19.79 -11.74
CA ARG A 271 8.29 20.15 -10.37
C ARG A 271 6.88 19.70 -9.99
N GLU A 272 6.75 19.05 -8.85
CA GLU A 272 5.46 18.86 -8.20
C GLU A 272 4.82 20.21 -7.86
N ARG A 273 3.50 20.28 -7.91
CA ARG A 273 2.78 21.55 -7.73
C ARG A 273 2.83 22.04 -6.28
N GLU A 274 2.80 21.11 -5.35
CA GLU A 274 2.97 21.38 -3.92
C GLU A 274 4.46 21.29 -3.53
N PRO A 275 4.94 22.12 -2.59
CA PRO A 275 6.21 21.86 -1.92
C PRO A 275 6.12 20.59 -1.05
N LEU A 276 7.24 20.14 -0.48
CA LEU A 276 7.35 18.88 0.26
C LEU A 276 6.21 18.65 1.25
N SER A 277 5.85 19.64 2.07
CA SER A 277 4.79 19.50 3.07
C SER A 277 3.41 19.22 2.46
N GLY A 278 3.10 19.83 1.32
CA GLY A 278 1.85 19.61 0.60
C GLY A 278 1.88 18.31 -0.18
N PHE A 279 3.01 18.00 -0.80
CA PHE A 279 3.26 16.71 -1.45
C PHE A 279 3.07 15.54 -0.48
N LEU A 280 3.64 15.60 0.73
CA LEU A 280 3.50 14.53 1.73
C LEU A 280 2.06 14.38 2.23
N LEU A 281 1.31 15.47 2.37
CA LEU A 281 -0.12 15.41 2.67
C LEU A 281 -0.92 14.77 1.52
N GLN A 282 -0.64 15.14 0.27
CA GLN A 282 -1.25 14.50 -0.90
C GLN A 282 -0.90 13.02 -1.02
N PHE A 283 0.36 12.67 -0.76
CA PHE A 283 0.81 11.30 -0.75
C PHE A 283 0.07 10.48 0.31
N ALA A 284 -0.09 11.03 1.52
CA ALA A 284 -0.86 10.38 2.59
C ALA A 284 -2.33 10.17 2.20
N LEU A 285 -2.96 11.16 1.54
CA LEU A 285 -4.33 11.07 1.01
C LEU A 285 -4.44 10.01 -0.09
N TYR A 286 -3.47 9.95 -1.00
CA TYR A 286 -3.39 8.91 -2.02
C TYR A 286 -3.25 7.54 -1.38
N ALA A 287 -2.30 7.34 -0.47
CA ALA A 287 -2.08 6.07 0.21
C ALA A 287 -3.33 5.62 0.98
N ALA A 288 -4.02 6.55 1.65
CA ALA A 288 -5.29 6.30 2.30
C ALA A 288 -6.39 5.84 1.34
N ALA A 289 -6.51 6.47 0.16
CA ALA A 289 -7.52 6.13 -0.84
C ALA A 289 -7.19 4.85 -1.64
N ALA A 290 -5.90 4.57 -1.85
CA ALA A 290 -5.42 3.43 -2.62
C ALA A 290 -5.31 2.14 -1.76
N HIS A 291 -4.99 2.29 -0.47
CA HIS A 291 -4.67 1.18 0.43
C HIS A 291 -5.50 1.17 1.71
N GLY A 292 -6.58 1.94 1.76
CA GLY A 292 -7.51 1.93 2.89
C GLY A 292 -8.11 0.54 3.12
N PRO A 293 -8.47 0.21 4.38
CA PRO A 293 -8.92 -1.13 4.76
C PRO A 293 -10.23 -1.55 4.06
N TYR A 294 -11.08 -0.59 3.75
CA TYR A 294 -12.32 -0.75 2.99
C TYR A 294 -12.28 0.21 1.81
N ARG A 295 -12.41 -0.31 0.59
CA ARG A 295 -12.16 0.45 -0.64
C ARG A 295 -13.13 0.05 -1.76
N GLY A 296 -13.49 1.02 -2.59
CA GLY A 296 -14.15 0.83 -3.88
C GLY A 296 -13.38 1.52 -4.99
N VAL A 297 -13.26 0.88 -6.16
CA VAL A 297 -12.61 1.42 -7.36
C VAL A 297 -13.54 1.29 -8.56
N ALA A 298 -13.80 2.39 -9.26
CA ALA A 298 -14.58 2.42 -10.51
C ALA A 298 -13.78 3.16 -11.58
N SER A 299 -13.76 2.69 -12.84
CA SER A 299 -12.97 3.29 -13.94
C SER A 299 -13.79 3.81 -15.10
N THR A 300 -15.11 3.62 -15.05
CA THR A 300 -16.06 3.90 -16.13
C THR A 300 -17.13 4.92 -15.73
N LEU A 301 -16.89 5.71 -14.68
CA LEU A 301 -17.85 6.73 -14.24
C LEU A 301 -17.74 7.98 -15.10
N SER A 302 -18.84 8.54 -15.58
CA SER A 302 -18.80 9.92 -16.11
C SER A 302 -18.30 10.90 -15.04
N ARG A 303 -17.72 12.03 -15.43
CA ARG A 303 -17.32 13.09 -14.48
C ARG A 303 -18.47 13.56 -13.62
N ARG A 304 -19.69 13.61 -14.18
CA ARG A 304 -20.90 13.94 -13.42
C ARG A 304 -21.21 12.88 -12.35
N GLN A 305 -21.09 11.59 -12.67
CA GLN A 305 -21.27 10.51 -11.69
C GLN A 305 -20.19 10.55 -10.61
N ALA A 306 -18.93 10.76 -11.00
CA ALA A 306 -17.81 10.90 -10.07
C ALA A 306 -18.00 12.09 -9.10
N LEU A 307 -18.52 13.22 -9.59
CA LEU A 307 -18.84 14.38 -8.75
C LEU A 307 -20.08 14.15 -7.87
N ALA A 308 -21.09 13.43 -8.36
CA ALA A 308 -22.28 13.07 -7.58
C ALA A 308 -21.93 12.12 -6.43
N LEU A 309 -21.03 11.17 -6.67
CA LEU A 309 -20.49 10.23 -5.67
C LEU A 309 -19.89 10.96 -4.46
N VAL A 310 -19.18 12.07 -4.69
CA VAL A 310 -18.58 12.90 -3.62
C VAL A 310 -19.45 14.11 -3.27
N GLY A 311 -20.72 14.10 -3.65
CA GLY A 311 -21.67 15.17 -3.35
C GLY A 311 -21.76 15.44 -1.84
N GLY A 312 -21.50 16.68 -1.43
CA GLY A 312 -21.50 17.08 -0.02
C GLY A 312 -20.20 16.77 0.74
N TRP A 313 -19.18 16.23 0.07
CA TRP A 313 -17.84 16.03 0.67
C TRP A 313 -17.01 17.30 0.49
N GLN A 314 -16.07 17.52 1.40
CA GLN A 314 -15.18 18.68 1.36
C GLN A 314 -14.02 18.39 0.41
N ARG A 315 -13.77 19.29 -0.54
CA ARG A 315 -12.58 19.21 -1.40
C ARG A 315 -11.33 19.56 -0.60
N VAL A 316 -10.27 18.80 -0.80
CA VAL A 316 -8.97 19.11 -0.20
C VAL A 316 -8.37 20.31 -0.95
N PRO A 317 -8.02 21.41 -0.25
CA PRO A 317 -7.60 22.65 -0.89
C PRO A 317 -6.11 22.65 -1.31
N LEU A 318 -5.61 21.52 -1.83
CA LEU A 318 -4.24 21.42 -2.35
C LEU A 318 -4.26 21.55 -3.87
N GLN A 319 -3.17 22.05 -4.44
CA GLN A 319 -2.99 22.06 -5.89
C GLN A 319 -3.00 20.63 -6.40
N PRO A 320 -3.80 20.28 -7.42
CA PRO A 320 -3.97 18.89 -7.80
C PRO A 320 -2.65 18.17 -8.12
N LEU A 321 -2.52 16.91 -7.71
CA LEU A 321 -1.34 16.09 -8.02
C LEU A 321 -1.27 15.92 -9.55
N PRO A 322 -0.13 16.21 -10.18
CA PRO A 322 0.05 15.95 -11.60
C PRO A 322 0.05 14.43 -11.82
N ALA A 323 -1.03 13.88 -12.41
CA ALA A 323 -0.89 12.63 -13.15
C ALA A 323 -0.37 12.95 -14.56
N GLU A 324 0.11 11.92 -15.27
CA GLU A 324 0.67 12.06 -16.63
C GLU A 324 -0.27 12.77 -17.63
N ARG A 325 -1.57 12.91 -17.31
CA ARG A 325 -2.61 13.40 -18.23
C ARG A 325 -3.53 14.46 -17.63
N GLU A 326 -4.13 14.21 -16.45
CA GLU A 326 -5.01 15.20 -15.78
C GLU A 326 -4.82 15.28 -14.25
N PRO A 327 -5.07 16.46 -13.66
CA PRO A 327 -4.89 16.72 -12.23
C PRO A 327 -5.76 15.83 -11.33
N VAL A 328 -5.13 15.05 -10.44
CA VAL A 328 -5.84 14.24 -9.43
C VAL A 328 -6.31 15.13 -8.29
N THR A 329 -7.57 14.95 -7.89
CA THR A 329 -8.17 15.72 -6.78
C THR A 329 -8.71 14.81 -5.69
N PHE A 330 -8.77 15.35 -4.48
CA PHE A 330 -9.26 14.62 -3.30
C PHE A 330 -10.52 15.28 -2.75
N ALA A 331 -11.47 14.45 -2.34
CA ALA A 331 -12.63 14.85 -1.56
C ALA A 331 -12.72 13.97 -0.31
N VAL A 332 -13.11 14.57 0.82
CA VAL A 332 -13.16 13.88 2.11
C VAL A 332 -14.46 14.17 2.85
N ALA A 333 -14.90 13.19 3.61
CA ALA A 333 -15.97 13.29 4.59
C ALA A 333 -15.53 12.53 5.86
N PRO A 334 -16.23 12.66 7.00
CA PRO A 334 -15.86 11.92 8.20
C PRO A 334 -15.70 10.42 7.92
N GLY A 335 -14.51 9.88 8.18
CA GLY A 335 -14.12 8.49 7.93
C GLY A 335 -14.06 8.04 6.46
N ARG A 336 -14.12 8.96 5.48
CA ARG A 336 -14.12 8.65 4.05
C ARG A 336 -13.20 9.56 3.24
N ILE A 337 -12.58 8.99 2.22
CA ILE A 337 -11.75 9.69 1.25
C ILE A 337 -12.05 9.20 -0.16
N ALA A 338 -12.07 10.12 -1.11
CA ALA A 338 -12.16 9.83 -2.53
C ALA A 338 -10.98 10.49 -3.24
N CYS A 339 -10.34 9.70 -4.10
CA CYS A 339 -9.35 10.14 -5.06
C CYS A 339 -9.99 10.08 -6.45
N LEU A 340 -10.04 11.23 -7.12
CA LEU A 340 -10.70 11.41 -8.41
C LEU A 340 -9.63 11.63 -9.49
N TYR A 341 -9.60 10.74 -10.46
CA TYR A 341 -8.74 10.76 -11.63
C TYR A 341 -9.61 10.98 -12.86
N PRO A 342 -9.58 12.16 -13.49
CA PRO A 342 -10.19 12.34 -14.80
C PRO A 342 -9.49 11.41 -15.79
N GLY A 343 -10.23 10.61 -16.57
CA GLY A 343 -9.68 9.68 -17.55
C GLY A 343 -9.09 10.39 -18.78
N PRO A 344 -8.36 9.66 -19.64
CA PRO A 344 -7.55 10.26 -20.69
C PRO A 344 -8.34 10.56 -21.99
N PRO A 345 -8.17 11.73 -22.62
CA PRO A 345 -8.52 11.92 -24.01
C PRO A 345 -7.31 11.52 -24.88
N GLU A 346 -7.18 10.25 -25.26
CA GLU A 346 -6.31 9.94 -26.42
C GLU A 346 -6.64 8.66 -27.20
N HIS A 347 -7.26 7.63 -26.60
CA HIS A 347 -7.69 6.42 -27.34
C HIS A 347 -9.17 6.07 -27.18
N SER A 348 -9.89 6.93 -26.51
CA SER A 348 -11.33 6.93 -26.50
C SER A 348 -11.82 7.89 -27.58
N ALA A 349 -12.92 7.55 -28.25
CA ALA A 349 -13.64 8.51 -29.07
C ALA A 349 -13.81 9.83 -28.27
N PRO A 350 -13.81 11.01 -28.92
CA PRO A 350 -13.89 12.33 -28.27
C PRO A 350 -15.07 12.57 -27.31
N ASP A 351 -15.93 11.56 -27.10
CA ASP A 351 -17.14 11.56 -26.28
C ASP A 351 -17.05 10.71 -24.99
N ILE A 352 -15.90 10.11 -24.65
CA ILE A 352 -15.77 9.30 -23.42
C ILE A 352 -15.27 10.17 -22.25
N ASP A 353 -16.20 10.53 -21.37
CA ASP A 353 -16.01 11.30 -20.13
C ASP A 353 -15.68 10.40 -18.91
N ASP A 354 -14.93 9.32 -19.13
CA ASP A 354 -14.66 8.34 -18.08
C ASP A 354 -13.72 8.91 -17.02
N CYS A 355 -14.03 8.66 -15.75
CA CYS A 355 -13.29 9.05 -14.58
C CYS A 355 -12.99 7.81 -13.76
N TRP A 356 -11.72 7.64 -13.41
CA TRP A 356 -11.31 6.67 -12.43
C TRP A 356 -11.48 7.26 -11.02
N VAL A 357 -12.16 6.52 -10.15
CA VAL A 357 -12.44 6.94 -8.79
C VAL A 357 -12.04 5.83 -7.84
N SER A 358 -11.25 6.18 -6.83
CA SER A 358 -10.93 5.32 -5.70
C SER A 358 -11.53 5.93 -4.45
N VAL A 359 -12.45 5.23 -3.79
CA VAL A 359 -13.03 5.62 -2.49
C VAL A 359 -12.51 4.68 -1.43
N ALA A 360 -12.10 5.20 -0.28
CA ALA A 360 -11.78 4.39 0.88
C ALA A 360 -12.52 4.90 2.13
N ALA A 361 -12.68 4.00 3.10
CA ALA A 361 -13.26 4.31 4.38
C ALA A 361 -12.51 3.64 5.54
N THR A 362 -12.65 4.23 6.73
CA THR A 362 -12.11 3.67 7.98
C THR A 362 -12.99 2.55 8.56
N HIS A 363 -14.22 2.40 8.07
CA HIS A 363 -15.20 1.41 8.53
C HIS A 363 -16.08 0.96 7.35
N PRO A 364 -16.47 -0.33 7.25
CA PRO A 364 -17.19 -0.84 6.08
C PRO A 364 -18.56 -0.17 5.93
N GLY A 365 -19.28 0.01 7.05
CA GLY A 365 -20.57 0.70 7.07
C GLY A 365 -20.56 2.19 6.65
N LEU A 366 -19.40 2.77 6.33
CA LEU A 366 -19.31 4.12 5.74
C LEU A 366 -19.30 4.08 4.20
N LEU A 367 -18.98 2.93 3.60
CA LEU A 367 -19.18 2.69 2.18
C LEU A 367 -20.59 2.13 2.01
N ASN A 368 -21.54 3.01 1.65
CA ASN A 368 -22.81 2.50 1.15
C ASN A 368 -22.56 1.88 -0.22
N PRO A 369 -23.16 0.72 -0.54
CA PRO A 369 -23.17 0.21 -1.89
C PRO A 369 -23.99 1.19 -2.73
N LEU A 370 -23.29 2.11 -3.37
CA LEU A 370 -23.85 2.94 -4.42
C LEU A 370 -24.05 2.04 -5.65
N ASP A 371 -25.09 2.30 -6.42
CA ASP A 371 -25.36 1.63 -7.70
C ASP A 371 -24.33 2.08 -8.74
N ILE A 372 -23.10 1.61 -8.55
CA ILE A 372 -21.89 1.89 -9.29
C ILE A 372 -21.29 0.55 -9.68
N ASP A 373 -20.89 0.43 -10.94
CA ASP A 373 -20.15 -0.71 -11.44
C ASP A 373 -18.70 -0.63 -10.94
N TRP A 374 -18.47 -1.18 -9.74
CA TRP A 374 -17.16 -1.21 -9.12
C TRP A 374 -16.30 -2.30 -9.76
N HIS A 375 -15.10 -1.94 -10.26
CA HIS A 375 -14.10 -2.93 -10.64
C HIS A 375 -13.61 -3.71 -9.44
N THR A 376 -13.43 -3.02 -8.31
CA THR A 376 -13.15 -3.65 -7.03
C THR A 376 -13.94 -2.99 -5.91
N PHE A 377 -14.41 -3.81 -4.98
CA PHE A 377 -15.13 -3.36 -3.80
C PHE A 377 -14.85 -4.31 -2.63
N THR A 378 -14.32 -3.76 -1.55
CA THR A 378 -13.88 -4.48 -0.33
C THR A 378 -14.52 -3.91 0.94
N GLY A 379 -15.62 -3.17 0.79
CA GLY A 379 -16.39 -2.56 1.88
C GLY A 379 -17.70 -3.27 2.14
#